data_AF-A0A1V4SZK9-F1
#
_entry.id   AF-A0A1V4SZK9-F1
#
_cell.length_a   1.000
_cell.length_b   1.000
_cell.length_c   1.000
_cell.angle_alpha   90.00
_cell.angle_beta   90.00
_cell.angle_gamma   90.00
#
_symmetry.space_group_name_H-M   'P 1'
#
loop_
_entity.id
_entity.type
_entity.pdbx_description
1 polymer ?
#
loop_
_entity_poly.entity_id
_entity_poly.type
_entity_poly.pdbx_seq_one_letter_code
_entity_poly.pdbx_strand_id
1 'polypeptide(L)'
;AIYQPGVRYHKAGIMLLDLIPWRPMQLGLLESEQSALKEKGGKTQKLMQTLDQLNHKMGRHTVAFGLPVEDARWQMKMAHRSPRYTTCWSEIPKAKAC
;
A
#
# COMPACT_ATOMS: atom_id res chain seq x y z
N ALA A 1 9.23 11.49 -11.99
CA ALA A 1 10.51 11.14 -11.33
C ALA A 1 10.40 11.45 -9.83
N ILE A 2 10.93 10.58 -8.95
CA ILE A 2 10.75 10.67 -7.48
C ILE A 2 11.95 11.36 -6.78
N TYR A 3 13.05 11.60 -7.50
CA TYR A 3 14.25 12.26 -6.99
C TYR A 3 14.13 13.79 -7.01
N GLN A 4 14.47 14.43 -5.90
CA GLN A 4 14.50 15.87 -5.72
C GLN A 4 15.88 16.33 -5.22
N PRO A 5 16.53 17.29 -5.90
CA PRO A 5 17.78 17.86 -5.44
C PRO A 5 17.61 18.52 -4.05
N GLY A 6 18.57 18.32 -3.15
CA GLY A 6 18.60 18.98 -1.84
C GLY A 6 17.87 18.24 -0.71
N VAL A 7 17.18 17.13 -0.99
CA VAL A 7 16.55 16.28 0.03
C VAL A 7 17.50 15.17 0.45
N ARG A 8 17.66 14.94 1.76
CA ARG A 8 18.42 13.79 2.28
C ARG A 8 17.55 12.54 2.20
N TYR A 9 17.96 11.58 1.39
CA TYR A 9 17.30 10.28 1.29
C TYR A 9 17.96 9.28 2.23
N HIS A 10 17.16 8.54 2.99
CA HIS A 10 17.65 7.41 3.76
C HIS A 10 17.75 6.17 2.88
N LYS A 11 18.90 5.48 2.93
CA LYS A 11 19.10 4.21 2.23
C LYS A 11 18.35 3.11 2.99
N ALA A 12 17.34 2.52 2.35
CA ALA A 12 16.67 1.31 2.84
C ALA A 12 17.06 0.14 1.95
N GLY A 13 17.60 -0.93 2.53
CA GLY A 13 17.77 -2.21 1.85
C GLY A 13 16.48 -3.02 2.01
N ILE A 14 15.76 -3.29 0.92
CA ILE A 14 14.62 -4.19 0.93
C ILE A 14 15.10 -5.53 0.41
N MET A 15 15.20 -6.52 1.30
CA MET A 15 15.45 -7.91 0.91
C MET A 15 14.12 -8.62 0.79
N LEU A 16 13.79 -9.06 -0.43
CA LEU A 16 12.65 -9.92 -0.69
C LEU A 16 13.18 -11.35 -0.79
N LEU A 17 13.00 -12.13 0.26
CA LEU A 17 13.29 -13.56 0.27
C LEU A 17 12.06 -14.29 -0.27
N ASP A 18 12.27 -15.43 -0.94
CA ASP A 18 11.21 -16.33 -1.42
C ASP A 18 10.19 -15.72 -2.40
N LEU A 19 10.69 -14.93 -3.35
CA LEU A 19 9.88 -14.50 -4.49
C LEU A 19 9.56 -15.71 -5.39
N ILE A 20 8.31 -16.13 -5.37
CA ILE A 20 7.77 -17.15 -6.27
C ILE A 20 7.03 -16.50 -7.45
N PRO A 21 7.11 -17.08 -8.66
CA PRO A 21 6.30 -16.63 -9.77
C PRO A 21 4.82 -16.83 -9.44
N TRP A 22 3.98 -15.87 -9.85
CA TRP A 22 2.52 -15.93 -9.64
C TRP A 22 1.89 -17.21 -10.20
N ARG A 23 2.48 -17.77 -11.26
CA ARG A 23 2.15 -19.09 -11.81
C ARG A 23 3.40 -19.81 -12.31
N PRO A 24 3.49 -21.14 -12.17
CA PRO A 24 2.56 -22.02 -11.44
C PRO A 24 2.81 -21.92 -9.92
N MET A 25 1.75 -21.62 -9.17
CA MET A 25 1.79 -21.61 -7.71
C MET A 25 1.70 -23.04 -7.18
N GLN A 26 2.47 -23.36 -6.14
CA GLN A 26 2.37 -24.66 -5.46
C GLN A 26 0.97 -24.82 -4.85
N LEU A 27 0.30 -25.91 -5.21
CA LEU A 27 -0.99 -26.27 -4.62
C LEU A 27 -0.79 -26.82 -3.22
N GLY A 28 -1.71 -26.49 -2.30
CA GLY A 28 -1.76 -27.18 -1.02
C GLY A 28 -2.03 -28.67 -1.21
N LEU A 29 -1.58 -29.51 -0.27
CA LEU A 29 -1.74 -30.97 -0.32
C LEU A 29 -3.21 -31.42 -0.51
N LEU A 30 -4.16 -30.61 -0.05
CA LEU A 30 -5.60 -30.86 -0.12
C LEU A 30 -6.31 -30.05 -1.22
N GLU A 31 -5.60 -29.21 -1.96
CA GLU A 31 -6.19 -28.38 -3.00
C GLU A 31 -6.20 -29.13 -4.34
N SER A 32 -7.39 -29.31 -4.92
CA SER A 32 -7.51 -29.73 -6.32
C SER A 32 -7.15 -28.56 -7.27
N GLU A 33 -6.65 -28.87 -8.46
CA GLU A 33 -6.35 -27.86 -9.49
C GLU A 33 -7.57 -26.96 -9.78
N GLN A 34 -8.76 -27.57 -9.81
CA GLN A 34 -10.02 -26.88 -10.07
C GLN A 34 -10.44 -25.93 -8.93
N SER A 35 -10.21 -26.31 -7.67
CA SER A 35 -10.48 -25.42 -6.52
C SER A 35 -9.50 -24.25 -6.47
N ALA A 36 -8.21 -24.48 -6.75
CA ALA A 36 -7.20 -23.42 -6.75
C ALA A 36 -7.43 -22.38 -7.87
N LEU A 37 -7.84 -22.84 -9.06
CA LEU A 37 -8.21 -21.97 -10.18
C LEU A 37 -9.48 -21.13 -9.88
N LYS A 38 -10.48 -21.70 -9.21
CA LYS A 38 -11.75 -21.03 -8.87
C LYS A 38 -11.66 -20.08 -7.68
N GLU A 39 -10.93 -20.44 -6.62
CA GLU A 39 -10.89 -19.64 -5.40
C GLU A 39 -9.90 -18.49 -5.48
N LYS A 40 -8.69 -18.72 -6.00
CA LYS A 40 -7.59 -17.75 -5.86
C LYS A 40 -7.38 -16.85 -7.07
N GLY A 41 -7.79 -17.27 -8.27
CA GLY A 41 -7.53 -16.51 -9.51
C GLY A 41 -8.51 -15.36 -9.77
N GLY A 42 -9.82 -15.63 -9.74
CA GLY A 42 -10.83 -14.66 -10.19
C GLY A 42 -11.52 -13.88 -9.07
N LYS A 43 -11.89 -14.55 -7.98
CA LYS A 43 -12.62 -13.92 -6.86
C LYS A 43 -11.71 -13.01 -6.05
N THR A 44 -10.50 -13.49 -5.70
CA THR A 44 -9.50 -12.69 -4.98
C THR A 44 -9.05 -11.47 -5.78
N GLN A 45 -8.83 -11.61 -7.09
CA GLN A 45 -8.45 -10.47 -7.93
C GLN A 45 -9.53 -9.39 -7.98
N LYS A 46 -10.81 -9.78 -8.17
CA LYS A 46 -11.93 -8.85 -8.12
C LYS A 46 -12.09 -8.20 -6.75
N LEU A 47 -11.92 -8.97 -5.67
CA LEU A 47 -11.95 -8.45 -4.31
C LEU A 47 -10.85 -7.40 -4.08
N MET A 48 -9.60 -7.70 -4.45
CA MET A 48 -8.48 -6.77 -4.31
C MET A 48 -8.68 -5.50 -5.14
N GLN A 49 -9.16 -5.62 -6.38
CA GLN A 49 -9.51 -4.46 -7.20
C GLN A 49 -10.60 -3.60 -6.56
N THR A 50 -11.62 -4.22 -5.95
CA THR A 50 -12.72 -3.49 -5.31
C THR A 50 -12.22 -2.73 -4.09
N LEU A 51 -11.33 -3.33 -3.31
CA LEU A 51 -10.70 -2.68 -2.16
C LEU A 51 -9.79 -1.54 -2.56
N ASP A 52 -8.99 -1.70 -3.61
CA ASP A 52 -8.16 -0.62 -4.14
C ASP A 52 -9.01 0.56 -4.60
N GLN A 53 -10.12 0.30 -5.29
CA GLN A 53 -11.07 1.34 -5.70
C GLN A 53 -11.70 2.05 -4.49
N LEU A 54 -12.04 1.31 -3.44
CA LEU A 54 -12.62 1.87 -2.23
C LEU A 54 -11.61 2.74 -1.48
N ASN A 55 -10.38 2.27 -1.32
CA ASN A 55 -9.27 3.03 -0.73
C ASN A 55 -8.89 4.26 -1.58
N HIS A 56 -9.06 4.21 -2.91
CA HIS A 56 -8.83 5.38 -3.76
C HIS A 56 -9.89 6.48 -3.54
N LYS A 57 -11.16 6.09 -3.39
CA LYS A 57 -12.28 7.03 -3.21
C LYS A 57 -12.37 7.58 -1.79
N MET A 58 -12.19 6.74 -0.78
CA MET A 58 -12.47 7.07 0.62
C MET A 58 -11.22 7.44 1.43
N GLY A 59 -10.03 7.34 0.84
CA GLY A 59 -8.76 7.59 1.52
C GLY A 59 -7.91 6.33 1.68
N ARG A 60 -6.59 6.52 1.67
CA ARG A 60 -5.61 5.43 1.75
C ARG A 60 -5.69 4.77 3.14
N HIS A 61 -5.82 3.45 3.18
CA HIS A 61 -6.05 2.63 4.40
C HIS A 61 -7.43 2.78 5.05
N THR A 62 -8.46 3.24 4.33
CA THR A 62 -9.83 3.24 4.87
C THR A 62 -10.37 1.83 5.07
N VAL A 63 -10.00 0.89 4.20
CA VAL A 63 -10.31 -0.53 4.37
C VAL A 63 -9.03 -1.36 4.22
N ALA A 64 -8.72 -2.13 5.26
CA ALA A 64 -7.55 -2.99 5.34
C ALA A 64 -7.97 -4.41 5.71
N PHE A 65 -7.16 -5.39 5.31
CA PHE A 65 -7.33 -6.79 5.74
C PHE A 65 -6.60 -7.03 7.07
N GLY A 66 -7.25 -7.80 7.95
CA GLY A 66 -6.73 -8.12 9.28
C GLY A 66 -7.22 -7.14 10.36
N LEU A 67 -6.62 -7.21 11.55
CA LEU A 67 -6.87 -6.26 12.64
C LEU A 67 -5.96 -5.03 12.46
N PRO A 68 -6.49 -3.85 12.08
CA PRO A 68 -5.75 -2.62 12.20
C PRO A 68 -5.60 -2.33 13.70
N VAL A 69 -4.40 -2.56 14.25
CA VAL A 69 -4.09 -2.11 15.60
C VAL A 69 -3.78 -0.63 15.48
N GLU A 70 -4.58 0.22 16.13
CA GLU A 70 -4.43 1.69 16.10
C GLU A 70 -3.06 2.17 16.60
N ASP A 71 -2.25 1.29 17.19
CA ASP A 71 -0.91 1.56 17.71
C ASP A 71 0.11 0.47 17.34
N ALA A 72 -0.02 -0.11 16.14
CA ALA A 72 0.92 -1.13 15.70
C ALA A 72 2.34 -0.55 15.60
N ARG A 73 3.33 -1.15 16.28
CA ARG A 73 4.74 -0.70 16.28
C ARG A 73 5.36 -0.52 14.89
N TRP A 74 4.79 -1.20 13.88
CA TRP A 74 5.21 -1.16 12.48
C TRP A 74 4.49 -0.08 11.65
N GLN A 75 3.53 0.66 12.22
CA GLN A 75 2.96 1.83 11.54
C GLN A 75 4.02 2.92 11.35
N MET A 76 3.96 3.58 10.20
CA MET A 76 4.87 4.67 9.86
C MET A 76 4.66 5.85 10.83
N LYS A 77 5.66 6.15 11.65
CA LYS A 77 5.65 7.33 12.54
C LYS A 77 5.78 8.60 11.70
N MET A 78 4.65 9.27 11.44
CA MET A 78 4.59 10.51 10.64
C MET A 78 4.69 11.81 11.48
N ALA A 79 5.21 11.75 12.72
CA ALA A 79 5.24 12.89 13.65
C ALA A 79 5.96 14.15 13.10
N HIS A 80 6.89 13.99 12.17
CA HIS A 80 7.63 15.07 11.52
C HIS A 80 7.33 15.19 10.02
N ARG A 81 6.15 14.78 9.57
CA ARG A 81 5.75 14.91 8.17
C ARG A 81 5.60 16.39 7.80
N SER A 82 6.20 16.80 6.67
CA SER A 82 5.95 18.11 6.07
C SER A 82 4.50 18.21 5.54
N PRO A 83 3.91 19.41 5.49
CA PRO A 83 2.57 19.59 4.91
C PRO A 83 2.51 19.13 3.43
N ARG A 84 1.33 18.70 3.01
CA ARG A 84 0.97 18.15 1.70
C ARG A 84 0.82 19.24 0.64
N TYR A 85 1.89 19.98 0.39
CA TYR A 85 1.89 21.12 -0.54
C TYR A 85 1.37 20.81 -1.95
N THR A 86 1.52 19.56 -2.41
CA THR A 86 1.16 19.14 -3.77
C THR A 86 -0.15 18.35 -3.86
N THR A 87 -0.67 17.85 -2.74
CA THR A 87 -1.85 16.97 -2.73
C THR A 87 -3.00 17.53 -1.90
N CYS A 88 -2.79 18.62 -1.16
CA CYS A 88 -3.81 19.26 -0.35
C CYS A 88 -3.70 20.78 -0.42
N TRP A 89 -4.69 21.43 -1.06
CA TRP A 89 -4.72 22.88 -1.25
C TRP A 89 -4.74 23.69 0.05
N SER A 90 -5.30 23.13 1.13
CA SER A 90 -5.35 23.78 2.44
C SER A 90 -4.01 23.77 3.18
N GLU A 91 -3.06 22.93 2.75
CA GLU A 91 -1.73 22.81 3.35
C GLU A 91 -0.68 23.72 2.65
N ILE A 92 -1.07 24.52 1.64
CA ILE A 92 -0.17 25.42 0.90
C ILE A 92 0.24 26.64 1.76
N PRO A 93 1.53 27.03 1.79
CA PRO A 93 1.98 28.20 2.55
C PRO A 93 1.34 29.50 2.03
N LYS A 94 0.79 30.30 2.93
CA LYS A 94 0.26 31.63 2.60
C LYS A 94 1.35 32.67 2.76
N ALA A 95 1.75 33.32 1.68
CA ALA A 95 2.63 34.48 1.75
C ALA A 95 1.82 35.72 2.19
N LYS A 96 2.39 36.53 3.09
CA LYS A 96 1.90 37.88 3.37
C LYS A 96 2.78 38.87 2.62
N ALA A 97 2.18 39.83 1.92
CA ALA A 97 2.91 40.96 1.37
C ALA A 97 3.19 41.96 2.49
N CYS A 98 4.44 42.43 2.55
CA CYS A 98 4.87 43.54 3.40
C CYS A 98 4.64 44.87 2.67
#